data_AF-A0A7J9SJ03-F1
#
_entry.id   AF-A0A7J9SJ03-F1
#
_cell.length_a   1.000
_cell.length_b   1.000
_cell.length_c   1.000
_cell.angle_alpha   90.00
_cell.angle_beta   90.00
_cell.angle_gamma   90.00
#
_symmetry.space_group_name_H-M   'P 1'
#
loop_
_entity.id
_entity.type
_entity.pdbx_description
1 polymer ?
#
loop_
_entity_poly.entity_id
_entity_poly.type
_entity_poly.pdbx_seq_one_letter_code
_entity_poly.pdbx_strand_id
1 'polypeptide(L)' 'MTDVRRNFLRFATVVVVADAVGLGAWSLLPVGTGIRTGVLFGTLVVAPLLGFLLVYAPSASRAGG' A
#
# COMPACT_ATOMS: atom_id res chain seq x y z
N MET A 1 20.35 9.90 -8.27
CA MET A 1 18.93 10.33 -8.43
C MET A 1 18.05 9.26 -9.07
N THR A 2 18.55 8.47 -10.02
CA THR A 2 17.78 7.44 -10.74
C THR A 2 17.21 6.34 -9.83
N ASP A 3 17.94 5.92 -8.80
CA ASP A 3 17.48 4.88 -7.86
C ASP A 3 16.37 5.38 -6.93
N VAL A 4 16.45 6.64 -6.49
CA VAL A 4 15.40 7.28 -5.69
C VAL A 4 14.10 7.36 -6.48
N ARG A 5 14.18 7.83 -7.74
CA ARG A 5 13.01 7.87 -8.65
C ARG A 5 12.44 6.48 -8.91
N ARG A 6 13.29 5.47 -9.12
CA ARG A 6 12.86 4.07 -9.33
C ARG A 6 12.16 3.50 -8.09
N ASN A 7 12.70 3.72 -6.91
CA ASN A 7 12.10 3.26 -5.65
C ASN A 7 10.79 3.99 -5.37
N PHE A 8 10.73 5.30 -5.60
CA PHE A 8 9.49 6.05 -5.48
C PHE A 8 8.40 5.54 -6.43
N LEU A 9 8.72 5.29 -7.71
CA LEU A 9 7.77 4.73 -8.66
C LEU A 9 7.28 3.35 -8.24
N ARG A 10 8.18 2.46 -7.80
CA ARG A 10 7.79 1.14 -7.27
C ARG A 10 6.88 1.26 -6.04
N PHE A 11 7.20 2.16 -5.13
CA PHE A 11 6.38 2.43 -3.95
C PHE A 11 4.98 2.88 -4.35
N ALA A 12 4.90 3.90 -5.21
CA ALA A 12 3.63 4.43 -5.70
C ALA A 12 2.80 3.33 -6.40
N THR A 13 3.43 2.49 -7.22
CA THR A 13 2.75 1.34 -7.85
C THR A 13 2.19 0.37 -6.82
N VAL A 14 2.96 -0.01 -5.80
CA VAL A 14 2.48 -0.93 -4.75
C VAL A 14 1.30 -0.33 -3.99
N VAL A 15 1.37 0.95 -3.62
CA VAL A 15 0.28 1.64 -2.92
C VAL A 15 -0.98 1.67 -3.77
N VAL A 16 -0.89 2.10 -5.04
CA VAL A 16 -2.04 2.18 -5.95
C VAL A 16 -2.68 0.81 -6.19
N VAL A 17 -1.87 -0.24 -6.34
CA VAL A 17 -2.38 -1.62 -6.49
C VAL A 17 -3.09 -2.08 -5.21
N ALA A 18 -2.52 -1.82 -4.05
CA ALA A 18 -3.15 -2.17 -2.77
C ALA A 18 -4.47 -1.41 -2.55
N ASP A 19 -4.51 -0.12 -2.90
CA ASP A 19 -5.74 0.69 -2.86
C ASP A 19 -6.81 0.14 -3.80
N ALA A 20 -6.44 -0.23 -5.04
CA ALA A 20 -7.37 -0.82 -5.99
C ALA A 20 -7.98 -2.13 -5.46
N VAL A 21 -7.17 -2.96 -4.78
CA VAL A 21 -7.65 -4.18 -4.12
C VAL A 21 -8.58 -3.86 -2.96
N GLY A 22 -8.23 -2.90 -2.10
CA GLY A 22 -9.07 -2.48 -0.98
C GLY A 22 -10.40 -1.88 -1.42
N LEU A 23 -10.40 -1.06 -2.47
CA LEU A 23 -11.61 -0.55 -3.12
C LEU A 23 -12.44 -1.66 -3.76
N GLY A 24 -11.79 -2.64 -4.39
CA GLY A 24 -12.44 -3.85 -4.89
C GLY A 24 -13.17 -4.59 -3.77
N ALA A 25 -12.49 -4.87 -2.66
CA ALA A 25 -13.09 -5.51 -1.49
C ALA A 25 -14.24 -4.67 -0.91
N TRP A 26 -14.07 -3.36 -0.80
CA TRP A 26 -15.12 -2.43 -0.34
C TRP A 26 -16.36 -2.43 -1.24
N SER A 27 -16.17 -2.55 -2.56
CA SER A 27 -17.27 -2.55 -3.53
C SER A 27 -18.17 -3.78 -3.40
N LEU A 28 -17.62 -4.90 -2.94
CA LEU A 28 -18.34 -6.16 -2.72
C LEU A 28 -19.13 -6.18 -1.41
N LEU A 29 -18.88 -5.24 -0.49
CA LEU A 29 -19.55 -5.20 0.81
C LEU A 29 -20.91 -4.50 0.74
N PRO A 30 -21.90 -4.96 1.54
CA PRO A 30 -23.23 -4.32 1.60
C PRO A 30 -23.15 -2.86 2.01
N VAL A 31 -23.93 -2.02 1.33
CA VAL A 31 -24.03 -0.58 1.60
C VAL A 31 -24.58 -0.33 3.01
N GLY A 32 -24.09 0.73 3.66
CA GLY A 32 -24.54 1.11 5.01
C GLY A 32 -23.92 0.31 6.17
N THR A 33 -23.04 -0.67 5.89
CA THR A 33 -22.35 -1.41 6.95
C THR A 33 -21.11 -0.66 7.44
N GLY A 34 -20.87 -0.63 8.75
CA GLY A 34 -19.64 -0.06 9.33
C GLY A 34 -18.36 -0.75 8.86
N ILE A 35 -18.48 -2.00 8.39
CA ILE A 35 -17.38 -2.80 7.82
C ILE A 35 -16.77 -2.10 6.60
N ARG A 36 -17.59 -1.45 5.76
CA ARG A 36 -17.10 -0.68 4.61
C ARG A 36 -16.14 0.43 5.02
N THR A 37 -16.49 1.18 6.06
CA THR A 37 -15.63 2.24 6.61
C THR A 37 -14.33 1.65 7.14
N GLY A 38 -14.42 0.53 7.85
CA GLY A 38 -13.24 -0.21 8.32
C GLY A 38 -12.30 -0.64 7.19
N VAL A 39 -12.84 -1.14 6.07
CA VAL A 39 -12.03 -1.53 4.90
C VAL A 39 -11.34 -0.32 4.28
N LEU A 40 -12.04 0.80 4.09
CA LEU A 40 -11.42 2.01 3.54
C LEU A 40 -10.30 2.53 4.43
N PHE A 41 -10.57 2.70 5.73
CA PHE A 41 -9.55 3.16 6.68
C PHE A 41 -8.38 2.19 6.81
N GLY A 42 -8.67 0.88 6.87
CA GLY A 42 -7.65 -0.15 6.91
C GLY A 42 -6.75 -0.09 5.68
N THR A 43 -7.34 0.08 4.49
CA THR A 43 -6.59 0.19 3.23
C THR A 43 -5.67 1.42 3.22
N LEU A 44 -6.17 2.58 3.67
CA LEU A 44 -5.38 3.82 3.76
C LEU A 44 -4.10 3.66 4.62
N VAL A 45 -4.13 2.80 5.64
CA VAL A 45 -2.98 2.53 6.50
C VAL A 45 -2.12 1.40 5.94
N VAL A 46 -2.74 0.31 5.49
CA VAL A 46 -2.04 -0.90 5.04
C VAL A 46 -1.32 -0.67 3.71
N ALA A 47 -1.89 0.06 2.76
CA ALA A 47 -1.29 0.32 1.46
C ALA A 47 0.11 0.99 1.54
N PRO A 48 0.29 2.13 2.25
CA PRO A 48 1.62 2.73 2.42
C PRO A 48 2.58 1.86 3.23
N LEU A 49 2.09 1.10 4.22
CA LEU A 49 2.93 0.16 4.98
C LEU A 49 3.47 -0.96 4.10
N LEU A 50 2.64 -1.55 3.23
CA LEU A 50 3.06 -2.55 2.26
C LEU A 50 4.04 -1.97 1.25
N GLY A 51 3.76 -0.77 0.73
CA GLY A 51 4.68 -0.04 -0.14
C GLY A 51 6.05 0.14 0.52
N PHE A 52 6.07 0.56 1.78
CA PHE A 52 7.29 0.76 2.54
C PHE A 52 8.06 -0.54 2.77
N LEU A 53 7.37 -1.57 3.25
CA LEU A 53 7.97 -2.87 3.57
C LEU A 53 8.54 -3.57 2.33
N LEU A 54 7.86 -3.49 1.19
CA LEU A 54 8.30 -4.18 -0.03
C LEU A 54 9.41 -3.45 -0.79
N VAL A 55 9.46 -2.13 -0.69
CA VAL A 55 10.39 -1.32 -1.50
C VAL A 55 11.59 -0.83 -0.68
N TYR A 56 11.35 -0.33 0.53
CA TYR A 56 12.39 0.33 1.31
C TYR A 56 13.04 -0.59 2.35
N ALA A 57 12.29 -1.50 2.99
CA ALA A 57 12.88 -2.41 3.99
C ALA A 57 14.04 -3.28 3.44
N PRO A 58 13.97 -3.87 2.22
CA PRO A 58 15.08 -4.64 1.66
C PRO A 58 16.32 -3.77 1.36
N SER A 59 16.11 -2.47 1.15
CA SER A 59 17.19 -1.51 0.93
C SER A 59 17.88 -1.18 2.25
N ALA A 60 17.12 -1.05 3.34
CA ALA A 60 17.65 -0.84 4.68
C ALA A 60 18.46 -2.05 5.18
N SER A 61 17.98 -3.28 4.95
CA SER A 61 18.70 -4.50 5.35
C SER A 61 20.05 -4.69 4.65
N ARG A 62 20.21 -4.16 3.42
CA ARG A 62 21.50 -4.19 2.70
C ARG A 62 22.47 -3.11 3.14
N ALA A 63 22.01 -2.05 3.78
CA ALA A 63 22.84 -0.94 4.23
C ALA A 63 23.39 -1.13 5.66
N GLY A 64 22.80 -2.04 6.44
CA GLY A 64 23.23 -2.38 7.80
C GLY A 64 23.95 -3.73 7.93
N GLY A 65 24.29 -4.37 6.80
CA GLY A 65 25.02 -5.65 6.74
C GLY A 65 26.45 -5.47 6.25
#